data_AF-A0A537Y8Z3-F1
#
_entry.id   AF-A0A537Y8Z3-F1
#
_cell.length_a   1.000
_cell.length_b   1.000
_cell.length_c   1.000
_cell.angle_alpha   90.00
_cell.angle_beta   90.00
_cell.angle_gamma   90.00
#
_symmetry.space_group_name_H-M   'P 1'
#
loop_
_entity.id
_entity.type
_entity.pdbx_description
1 polymer ?
#
loop_
_entity_poly.entity_id
_entity_poly.type
_entity_poly.pdbx_seq_one_letter_code
_entity_poly.pdbx_strand_id
1 'polypeptide(L)'
;MFASFVYNDTWFALLLVLHVSGAIIGLGPSFAFSIIGPAIGKQEAPAASLALMKVMEKIERGLVLPILIVVQLTTGILLIFNRHLDAGFFHSNRAWLLAGIGVYIVAMAISMGVNVPAMGKLIHMAENGQAGTPEFGKLVKVTQSLGPVLTVLALAIMVLMIWKPGGGCGPLIRC
;
A
#
# COMPACT_ATOMS: atom_id res chain seq x y z
N MET A 1 34.67 6.20 -4.95
CA MET A 1 34.37 4.94 -4.23
C MET A 1 32.88 4.78 -3.91
N PHE A 2 32.20 5.79 -3.36
CA PHE A 2 30.75 5.74 -3.10
C PHE A 2 29.90 5.64 -4.39
N ALA A 3 30.21 6.43 -5.43
CA ALA A 3 29.46 6.37 -6.69
C ALA A 3 29.51 4.98 -7.34
N SER A 4 30.69 4.37 -7.46
CA SER A 4 30.85 3.01 -8.01
C SER A 4 30.14 1.92 -7.22
N PHE A 5 29.90 2.12 -5.92
CA PHE A 5 29.10 1.21 -5.09
C PHE A 5 27.60 1.40 -5.34
N VAL A 6 27.15 2.66 -5.40
CA VAL A 6 25.74 3.00 -5.59
C VAL A 6 25.22 2.62 -6.97
N TYR A 7 26.05 2.56 -8.01
CA TYR A 7 25.61 2.31 -9.40
C TYR A 7 25.87 0.90 -9.93
N ASN A 8 26.33 -0.05 -9.09
CA ASN A 8 26.57 -1.42 -9.54
C ASN A 8 25.29 -2.27 -9.56
N ASP A 9 25.29 -3.34 -10.36
CA ASP A 9 24.11 -4.20 -10.54
C ASP A 9 23.74 -5.01 -9.29
N THR A 10 24.72 -5.34 -8.45
CA THR A 10 24.48 -6.02 -7.17
C THR A 10 23.64 -5.16 -6.24
N TRP A 11 23.97 -3.87 -6.14
CA TRP A 11 23.25 -2.90 -5.33
C TRP A 11 21.84 -2.66 -5.86
N PHE A 12 21.70 -2.55 -7.18
CA PHE A 12 20.38 -2.53 -7.81
C PHE A 12 19.54 -3.75 -7.45
N ALA A 13 20.09 -4.96 -7.56
CA ALA A 13 19.37 -6.19 -7.24
C ALA A 13 18.94 -6.23 -5.76
N LEU A 14 19.81 -5.81 -4.84
CA LEU A 14 19.47 -5.71 -3.42
C LEU A 14 18.33 -4.72 -3.17
N LEU A 15 18.43 -3.51 -3.72
CA LEU A 15 17.38 -2.50 -3.59
C LEU A 15 16.06 -2.99 -4.20
N LEU A 16 16.12 -3.65 -5.35
CA LEU A 16 14.94 -4.18 -6.02
C LEU A 16 14.28 -5.29 -5.20
N VAL A 17 15.07 -6.21 -4.65
CA VAL A 17 14.56 -7.27 -3.77
C VAL A 17 13.89 -6.67 -2.54
N LEU A 18 14.53 -5.68 -1.89
CA LEU A 18 13.95 -5.00 -0.73
C LEU A 18 12.67 -4.25 -1.11
N HIS A 19 12.64 -3.59 -2.26
CA HIS A 19 11.47 -2.85 -2.75
C HIS A 19 10.29 -3.76 -3.06
N VAL A 20 10.52 -4.87 -3.77
CA VAL A 20 9.48 -5.84 -4.09
C VAL A 20 9.00 -6.55 -2.83
N SER A 21 9.92 -6.91 -1.92
CA SER A 21 9.55 -7.53 -0.64
C SER A 21 8.75 -6.55 0.24
N GLY A 22 9.16 -5.29 0.30
CA GLY A 22 8.43 -4.22 0.99
C GLY A 22 7.01 -4.06 0.44
N ALA A 23 6.84 -4.10 -0.88
CA ALA A 23 5.53 -4.04 -1.52
C ALA A 23 4.66 -5.25 -1.13
N ILE A 24 5.21 -6.47 -1.17
CA ILE A 24 4.48 -7.69 -0.82
C ILE A 24 4.06 -7.69 0.65
N ILE A 25 4.98 -7.36 1.56
CA ILE A 25 4.68 -7.38 3.01
C ILE A 25 3.79 -6.21 3.40
N GLY A 26 4.01 -5.02 2.82
CA GLY A 26 3.22 -3.82 3.11
C GLY A 26 1.80 -3.89 2.55
N LEU A 27 1.63 -4.34 1.31
CA LEU A 27 0.31 -4.42 0.66
C LEU A 27 -0.41 -5.75 0.92
N GLY A 28 0.32 -6.80 1.31
CA GLY A 28 -0.20 -8.14 1.57
C GLY A 28 -1.41 -8.17 2.52
N PRO A 29 -1.32 -7.56 3.72
CA PRO A 29 -2.44 -7.50 4.66
C PRO A 29 -3.70 -6.86 4.08
N SER A 30 -3.58 -5.89 3.17
CA SER A 30 -4.74 -5.23 2.55
C SER A 30 -5.63 -6.21 1.78
N PHE A 31 -5.04 -7.24 1.14
CA PHE A 31 -5.81 -8.30 0.49
C PHE A 31 -6.59 -9.13 1.51
N ALA A 32 -5.96 -9.52 2.63
CA ALA A 32 -6.65 -10.26 3.70
C ALA A 32 -7.75 -9.42 4.36
N PHE A 33 -7.51 -8.12 4.54
CA PHE A 33 -8.48 -7.19 5.14
C PHE A 33 -9.74 -7.01 4.30
N SER A 34 -9.65 -7.15 2.98
CA SER A 34 -10.83 -7.14 2.10
C SER A 34 -11.79 -8.31 2.38
N ILE A 35 -11.28 -9.41 2.95
CA ILE A 35 -12.05 -10.60 3.32
C ILE A 35 -12.49 -10.52 4.79
N ILE A 36 -11.59 -10.12 5.68
CA ILE A 36 -11.83 -10.05 7.13
C ILE A 36 -12.80 -8.91 7.46
N GLY A 37 -12.69 -7.75 6.82
CA GLY A 37 -13.53 -6.56 7.07
C GLY A 37 -15.03 -6.84 6.95
N PRO A 38 -15.51 -7.45 5.85
CA PRO A 38 -16.90 -7.87 5.72
C PRO A 38 -17.34 -8.92 6.76
N ALA A 39 -16.42 -9.75 7.24
CA ALA A 39 -16.72 -10.77 8.25
C ALA A 39 -16.97 -10.16 9.65
N ILE A 40 -16.37 -9.01 9.97
CA ILE A 40 -16.55 -8.32 11.27
C ILE A 40 -18.03 -8.00 11.55
N GLY A 41 -18.77 -7.56 10.52
CA GLY A 41 -20.20 -7.23 10.66
C GLY A 41 -21.15 -8.43 10.68
N LYS A 42 -20.64 -9.64 10.43
CA LYS A 42 -21.41 -10.90 10.43
C LYS A 42 -21.22 -11.71 11.71
N GLN A 43 -20.33 -11.29 12.60
CA GLN A 43 -20.11 -11.98 13.87
C GLN A 43 -21.26 -11.68 14.83
N GLU A 44 -21.79 -12.72 15.46
CA GLU A 44 -22.82 -12.59 16.49
C GLU A 44 -22.26 -12.08 17.82
N ALA A 45 -20.95 -12.28 18.06
CA ALA A 45 -20.26 -11.86 19.27
C ALA A 45 -19.55 -10.50 19.08
N PRO A 46 -20.02 -9.40 19.73
CA PRO A 46 -19.41 -8.08 19.60
C PRO A 46 -17.93 -8.04 20.02
N ALA A 47 -17.56 -8.87 21.00
CA ALA A 47 -16.17 -8.99 21.46
C ALA A 47 -15.24 -9.55 20.37
N ALA A 48 -15.72 -10.48 19.53
CA ALA A 48 -14.93 -11.04 18.44
C ALA A 48 -14.69 -10.00 17.33
N SER A 49 -15.74 -9.24 16.96
CA SER A 49 -15.63 -8.12 16.03
C SER A 49 -14.62 -7.08 16.50
N LEU A 50 -14.67 -6.70 17.78
CA LEU A 50 -13.73 -5.75 18.37
C LEU A 50 -12.29 -6.27 18.36
N ALA A 51 -12.08 -7.54 18.72
CA ALA A 51 -10.76 -8.15 18.68
C ALA A 51 -10.16 -8.14 17.27
N LEU A 52 -10.95 -8.49 16.25
CA LEU A 52 -10.51 -8.45 14.84
C LEU A 52 -10.14 -7.03 14.39
N MET A 53 -10.96 -6.02 14.70
CA MET A 53 -10.65 -4.63 14.37
C MET A 53 -9.33 -4.18 15.01
N LYS A 54 -9.08 -4.52 16.29
CA LYS A 54 -7.82 -4.19 16.98
C LYS A 54 -6.61 -4.88 16.35
N VAL A 55 -6.74 -6.15 15.95
CA VAL A 55 -5.66 -6.88 15.27
C VAL A 55 -5.36 -6.23 13.92
N MET A 56 -6.39 -5.87 13.14
CA MET A 56 -6.21 -5.16 11.87
C MET A 56 -5.51 -3.81 12.08
N GLU A 57 -5.94 -3.01 13.06
CA GLU A 57 -5.28 -1.73 13.37
C GLU A 57 -3.82 -1.93 13.79
N LYS A 58 -3.54 -2.95 14.61
CA LYS A 58 -2.17 -3.24 15.06
C LYS A 58 -1.27 -3.67 13.90
N ILE A 59 -1.77 -4.48 12.97
CA ILE A 59 -1.04 -4.84 11.76
C ILE A 59 -0.82 -3.61 10.89
N GLU A 60 -1.84 -2.78 10.70
CA GLU A 60 -1.75 -1.57 9.87
C GLU A 60 -0.68 -0.61 10.42
N ARG A 61 -0.75 -0.28 11.71
CA ARG A 61 0.18 0.68 12.36
C ARG A 61 1.56 0.10 12.64
N GLY A 62 1.64 -1.19 12.95
CA GLY A 62 2.88 -1.84 13.38
C GLY A 62 3.69 -2.47 12.25
N LEU A 63 3.04 -2.84 11.14
CA LEU A 63 3.69 -3.54 10.03
C LEU A 63 3.50 -2.82 8.69
N VAL A 64 2.25 -2.56 8.29
CA VAL A 64 1.94 -2.03 6.95
C VAL A 64 2.51 -0.63 6.76
N LEU A 65 2.12 0.32 7.60
CA LEU A 65 2.54 1.72 7.46
C LEU A 65 4.06 1.89 7.58
N PRO A 66 4.75 1.29 8.57
CA PRO A 66 6.21 1.38 8.64
C PRO A 66 6.90 0.83 7.40
N ILE A 67 6.43 -0.29 6.85
CA ILE A 67 7.04 -0.89 5.65
C ILE A 67 6.79 -0.02 4.42
N LEU A 68 5.57 0.46 4.20
CA LEU A 68 5.27 1.33 3.06
C LEU A 68 5.99 2.68 3.18
N ILE A 69 6.02 3.29 4.35
CA ILE A 69 6.65 4.60 4.53
C ILE A 69 8.17 4.50 4.50
N VAL A 70 8.76 3.53 5.21
CA VAL A 70 10.21 3.44 5.35
C VAL A 70 10.79 2.63 4.21
N VAL A 71 10.45 1.35 4.09
CA VAL A 71 11.08 0.45 3.12
C VAL A 71 10.69 0.83 1.69
N GLN A 72 9.40 0.95 1.39
CA GLN A 72 8.94 1.16 0.02
C GLN A 72 9.40 2.51 -0.54
N LEU A 73 9.24 3.57 0.23
CA LEU A 73 9.63 4.91 -0.20
C LEU A 73 11.15 5.04 -0.36
N THR A 74 11.93 4.60 0.63
CA THR A 74 13.40 4.75 0.56
C THR A 74 14.00 3.91 -0.57
N THR A 75 13.60 2.64 -0.69
CA THR A 75 14.11 1.76 -1.75
C THR A 75 13.66 2.24 -3.14
N GLY A 76 12.42 2.74 -3.27
CA GLY A 76 11.92 3.31 -4.52
C GLY A 76 12.73 4.53 -4.97
N ILE A 77 12.99 5.46 -4.05
CA ILE A 77 13.83 6.64 -4.31
C ILE A 77 15.25 6.21 -4.69
N LEU A 78 15.86 5.29 -3.95
CA LEU A 78 17.22 4.82 -4.23
C LEU A 78 17.33 4.11 -5.59
N LEU A 79 16.30 3.36 -6.01
CA LEU A 79 16.25 2.72 -7.34
C LEU A 79 16.19 3.75 -8.47
N ILE A 80 15.45 4.85 -8.28
CA ILE A 80 15.37 5.95 -9.25
C ILE A 80 16.74 6.59 -9.44
N PHE A 81 17.44 6.89 -8.35
CA PHE A 81 18.80 7.45 -8.42
C PHE A 81 19.79 6.45 -9.01
N ASN A 82 19.80 5.19 -8.57
CA ASN A 82 20.70 4.14 -9.07
C ASN A 82 20.60 3.95 -10.59
N ARG A 83 19.41 4.13 -11.20
CA ARG A 83 19.23 3.98 -12.65
C ARG A 83 19.25 5.31 -13.41
N HIS A 84 19.69 6.40 -12.78
CA HIS A 84 19.72 7.74 -13.36
C HIS A 84 18.37 8.18 -13.95
N LEU A 85 17.28 7.71 -13.34
CA LEU A 85 15.92 8.06 -13.74
C LEU A 85 15.51 9.44 -13.20
N ASP A 86 16.36 10.07 -12.39
CA ASP A 86 16.23 11.44 -11.90
C ASP A 86 16.49 12.49 -13.01
N ALA A 87 17.48 12.26 -13.87
CA ALA A 87 17.80 13.15 -14.99
C ALA A 87 16.70 13.07 -16.07
N GLY A 88 15.79 14.05 -16.10
CA GLY A 88 14.61 14.03 -16.98
C GLY A 88 13.42 13.23 -16.43
N PHE A 89 13.24 13.22 -15.11
CA PHE A 89 12.18 12.49 -14.39
C PHE A 89 10.77 12.65 -14.99
N PHE A 90 10.46 13.82 -15.55
CA PHE A 90 9.15 14.16 -16.13
C PHE A 90 9.00 13.83 -17.62
N HIS A 91 9.92 13.09 -18.24
CA HIS A 91 9.79 12.68 -19.64
C HIS A 91 8.70 11.62 -19.85
N SER A 92 8.03 11.66 -21.02
CA SER A 92 6.92 10.77 -21.37
C SER A 92 7.30 9.29 -21.41
N ASN A 93 8.58 8.96 -21.66
CA ASN A 93 9.09 7.57 -21.61
C ASN A 93 9.15 7.00 -20.16
N ARG A 94 8.90 7.83 -19.15
CA ARG A 94 8.83 7.45 -17.72
C ARG A 94 7.43 7.68 -17.15
N ALA A 95 6.42 7.88 -17.99
CA ALA A 95 5.04 8.10 -17.56
C ALA A 95 4.50 6.98 -16.67
N TRP A 96 4.91 5.71 -16.89
CA TRP A 96 4.54 4.58 -16.04
C TRP A 96 5.05 4.72 -14.60
N LEU A 97 6.25 5.27 -14.41
CA LEU A 97 6.86 5.48 -13.10
C LEU A 97 6.13 6.61 -12.37
N LEU A 98 5.88 7.73 -13.07
CA LEU A 98 5.14 8.86 -12.52
C LEU A 98 3.70 8.47 -12.14
N ALA A 99 3.02 7.73 -13.02
CA ALA A 99 1.69 7.20 -12.76
C ALA A 99 1.70 6.27 -11.54
N GLY A 100 2.68 5.36 -11.45
CA GLY A 100 2.79 4.44 -10.32
C GLY A 100 3.04 5.15 -8.99
N ILE A 101 3.91 6.17 -8.97
CA ILE A 101 4.14 7.02 -7.80
C ILE A 101 2.88 7.81 -7.44
N GLY A 102 2.17 8.36 -8.43
CA GLY A 102 0.91 9.07 -8.22
C GLY A 102 -0.15 8.17 -7.58
N VAL A 103 -0.34 6.95 -8.11
CA VAL A 103 -1.28 5.96 -7.55
C VAL A 103 -0.85 5.56 -6.13
N TYR A 104 0.45 5.39 -5.88
CA TYR A 104 0.99 5.11 -4.55
C TYR A 104 0.67 6.23 -3.55
N ILE A 105 0.90 7.49 -3.92
CA ILE A 105 0.59 8.65 -3.07
C ILE A 105 -0.91 8.70 -2.75
N VAL A 106 -1.77 8.46 -3.75
CA VAL A 106 -3.23 8.41 -3.54
C VAL A 106 -3.61 7.29 -2.58
N ALA A 107 -3.06 6.09 -2.75
CA ALA A 107 -3.32 4.97 -1.84
C ALA A 107 -2.87 5.29 -0.40
N MET A 108 -1.70 5.90 -0.23
CA MET A 108 -1.19 6.32 1.08
C MET A 108 -2.06 7.41 1.71
N ALA A 109 -2.49 8.40 0.93
CA ALA A 109 -3.38 9.46 1.41
C ALA A 109 -4.73 8.90 1.86
N ILE A 110 -5.30 7.95 1.12
CA ILE A 110 -6.54 7.25 1.50
C ILE A 110 -6.31 6.43 2.79
N SER A 111 -5.22 5.65 2.86
CA SER A 111 -4.98 4.81 4.04
C SER A 111 -4.77 5.66 5.30
N MET A 112 -3.84 6.63 5.25
CA MET A 112 -3.51 7.46 6.41
C MET A 112 -4.59 8.49 6.76
N GLY A 113 -5.24 9.08 5.76
CA GLY A 113 -6.22 10.14 5.94
C GLY A 113 -7.64 9.64 6.22
N VAL A 114 -7.97 8.42 5.78
CA VAL A 114 -9.34 7.88 5.90
C VAL A 114 -9.35 6.54 6.64
N ASN A 115 -8.62 5.53 6.18
CA ASN A 115 -8.72 4.17 6.70
C ASN A 115 -8.28 4.06 8.17
N VAL A 116 -7.08 4.55 8.48
CA VAL A 116 -6.50 4.54 9.82
C VAL A 116 -7.36 5.30 10.85
N PRO A 117 -7.77 6.56 10.62
CA PRO A 117 -8.62 7.26 11.57
C PRO A 117 -10.03 6.67 11.64
N ALA A 118 -10.59 6.16 10.55
CA ALA A 118 -11.91 5.51 10.57
C ALA A 118 -11.88 4.22 11.41
N MET A 119 -10.84 3.39 11.27
CA MET A 119 -10.69 2.17 12.06
C MET A 119 -10.54 2.48 13.56
N GLY A 120 -9.71 3.47 13.91
CA GLY A 120 -9.56 3.90 15.31
C GLY A 120 -10.88 4.41 15.92
N LYS A 121 -11.68 5.15 15.14
CA LYS A 121 -13.02 5.59 15.55
C LYS A 121 -13.99 4.41 15.74
N LEU A 122 -13.98 3.43 14.84
CA LEU A 122 -14.81 2.21 14.99
C LEU A 122 -14.47 1.44 16.26
N ILE A 123 -13.18 1.29 16.56
CA ILE A 123 -12.72 0.62 17.78
C ILE A 123 -13.18 1.39 19.02
N HIS A 124 -12.97 2.70 19.05
CA HIS A 124 -13.40 3.54 20.18
C HIS A 124 -14.93 3.51 20.39
N MET A 125 -15.72 3.59 19.33
CA MET A 125 -17.18 3.47 19.41
C MET A 125 -17.60 2.09 19.93
N ALA A 126 -16.98 1.02 19.42
CA ALA A 126 -17.27 -0.34 19.85
C ALA A 126 -16.91 -0.58 21.33
N GLU A 127 -15.79 -0.04 21.82
CA GLU A 127 -15.40 -0.11 23.24
C GLU A 127 -16.39 0.60 24.16
N ASN A 128 -16.99 1.69 23.70
CA ASN A 128 -17.98 2.46 24.44
C ASN A 128 -19.43 1.95 24.25
N GLY A 129 -19.61 0.76 23.67
CA GLY A 129 -20.93 0.14 23.48
C GLY A 129 -21.79 0.81 22.40
N GLN A 130 -21.20 1.61 21.51
CA GLN A 130 -21.89 2.38 20.46
C GLN A 130 -22.00 1.63 19.12
N ALA A 131 -21.67 0.33 19.08
CA ALA A 131 -21.69 -0.48 17.87
C ALA A 131 -23.08 -0.60 17.21
N GLY A 132 -24.18 -0.36 17.94
CA GLY A 132 -25.54 -0.37 17.43
C GLY A 132 -26.01 0.97 16.84
N THR A 133 -25.19 2.02 16.86
CA THR A 133 -25.60 3.35 16.43
C THR A 133 -25.63 3.47 14.89
N PRO A 134 -26.52 4.31 14.33
CA PRO A 134 -26.52 4.61 12.89
C PRO A 134 -25.18 5.19 12.41
N GLU A 135 -24.47 5.92 13.27
CA GLU A 135 -23.15 6.48 12.98
C GLU A 135 -22.10 5.39 12.79
N PHE A 136 -22.08 4.40 13.69
CA PHE A 136 -21.21 3.23 13.56
C PHE A 136 -21.45 2.50 12.24
N GLY A 137 -22.71 2.26 11.89
CA GLY A 137 -23.08 1.59 10.63
C GLY A 137 -22.64 2.36 9.38
N LYS A 138 -22.69 3.70 9.39
CA LYS A 138 -22.16 4.53 8.30
C LYS A 138 -20.65 4.39 8.18
N LEU A 139 -19.95 4.44 9.31
CA LEU A 139 -18.50 4.35 9.33
C LEU A 139 -18.00 2.96 8.90
N VAL A 140 -18.68 1.88 9.31
CA VAL A 140 -18.41 0.51 8.84
C VAL A 140 -18.51 0.43 7.32
N LYS A 141 -19.56 1.01 6.71
CA LYS A 141 -19.72 1.00 5.25
C LYS A 141 -18.57 1.72 4.54
N VAL A 142 -18.13 2.87 5.07
CA VAL A 142 -16.97 3.58 4.54
C VAL A 142 -15.75 2.68 4.62
N THR A 143 -15.40 2.16 5.79
CA THR A 143 -14.21 1.31 5.97
C THR A 143 -14.27 0.03 5.12
N GLN A 144 -15.44 -0.60 4.97
CA GLN A 144 -15.61 -1.77 4.10
C GLN A 144 -15.40 -1.45 2.62
N SER A 145 -15.80 -0.27 2.15
CA SER A 145 -15.60 0.14 0.75
C SER A 145 -14.12 0.42 0.41
N LEU A 146 -13.30 0.77 1.39
CA LEU A 146 -11.89 1.10 1.17
C LEU A 146 -11.04 -0.12 0.81
N GLY A 147 -11.39 -1.32 1.30
CA GLY A 147 -10.63 -2.54 1.01
C GLY A 147 -10.50 -2.83 -0.50
N PRO A 148 -11.61 -2.94 -1.25
CA PRO A 148 -11.58 -3.09 -2.70
C PRO A 148 -10.86 -1.93 -3.42
N VAL A 149 -11.06 -0.69 -2.97
CA VAL A 149 -10.39 0.48 -3.57
C VAL A 149 -8.87 0.37 -3.44
N LEU A 150 -8.36 0.14 -2.22
CA LEU A 150 -6.92 -0.02 -1.98
C LEU A 150 -6.34 -1.24 -2.72
N THR A 151 -7.12 -2.32 -2.84
CA THR A 151 -6.76 -3.51 -3.62
C THR A 151 -6.58 -3.18 -5.10
N VAL A 152 -7.54 -2.46 -5.69
CA VAL A 152 -7.46 -2.03 -7.10
C VAL A 152 -6.28 -1.09 -7.31
N LEU A 153 -6.02 -0.15 -6.41
CA LEU A 153 -4.86 0.74 -6.48
C LEU A 153 -3.54 -0.04 -6.41
N ALA A 154 -3.44 -1.01 -5.49
CA ALA A 154 -2.26 -1.88 -5.38
C ALA A 154 -2.02 -2.70 -6.67
N LEU A 155 -3.08 -3.26 -7.26
CA LEU A 155 -2.99 -3.96 -8.54
C LEU A 155 -2.61 -3.02 -9.69
N ALA A 156 -3.13 -1.79 -9.71
CA ALA A 156 -2.76 -0.79 -10.71
C ALA A 156 -1.26 -0.45 -10.64
N ILE A 157 -0.72 -0.25 -9.42
CA ILE A 157 0.73 -0.06 -9.22
C ILE A 157 1.50 -1.26 -9.74
N MET A 158 1.08 -2.48 -9.41
CA MET A 158 1.74 -3.71 -9.86
C MET A 158 1.76 -3.80 -11.39
N VAL A 159 0.64 -3.55 -12.07
CA VAL A 159 0.56 -3.56 -13.54
C VAL A 159 1.49 -2.50 -14.15
N LEU A 160 1.50 -1.29 -13.61
CA LEU A 160 2.39 -0.21 -14.08
C LEU A 160 3.86 -0.58 -13.94
N MET A 161 4.24 -1.21 -12.83
CA MET A 161 5.63 -1.57 -12.51
C MET A 161 6.11 -2.82 -13.27
N ILE A 162 5.21 -3.72 -13.67
CA ILE A 162 5.54 -4.92 -14.44
C ILE A 162 5.53 -4.62 -15.94
N TRP A 163 4.49 -3.96 -16.44
CA TRP A 163 4.30 -3.75 -17.88
C TRP A 163 5.09 -2.56 -18.43
N LYS A 164 5.38 -1.55 -17.59
CA LYS A 164 6.20 -0.36 -17.91
C LYS A 164 5.91 0.25 -19.28
N PRO A 165 4.66 0.65 -19.57
CA PRO A 165 4.31 1.24 -20.86
C PRO A 165 5.17 2.47 -21.17
N GLY A 166 5.81 2.48 -22.35
CA GLY A 166 6.72 3.54 -22.78
C GLY A 166 8.18 3.37 -22.34
N GLY A 167 8.52 2.34 -21.56
CA GLY A 167 9.89 2.03 -21.11
C GLY A 167 10.80 1.35 -22.13
N GLY A 168 10.33 1.18 -23.38
CA GLY A 168 11.13 0.65 -24.50
C GLY A 168 11.17 -0.87 -24.67
N CYS A 169 10.88 -1.66 -23.64
CA CYS A 169 10.82 -3.13 -23.75
C CYS A 169 9.50 -3.63 -23.14
N GLY A 170 8.56 -4.01 -24.00
CA GLY A 170 7.30 -4.65 -23.63
C GLY A 170 7.46 -6.16 -23.41
N PRO A 171 6.41 -6.85 -22.94
CA PRO A 171 6.47 -8.27 -22.51
C PRO A 171 6.78 -9.27 -23.66
N LEU A 172 6.92 -8.80 -24.90
CA LEU A 172 7.18 -9.62 -26.09
C LEU A 172 8.51 -9.30 -26.80
N ILE A 173 9.33 -8.36 -26.31
CA ILE A 173 10.59 -7.98 -27.01
C ILE A 173 11.74 -7.91 -26.00
N ARG A 174 12.74 -8.77 -26.22
CA ARG A 174 13.99 -8.81 -25.46
C ARG A 174 14.84 -7.56 -25.76
N CYS A 175 15.12 -6.82 -24.69
CA CYS A 175 16.34 -6.08 -24.46
C CYS A 175 16.83 -6.54 -23.06
#